data_AF-A0A6J4Y082-F1
#
_entry.id   AF-A0A6J4Y082-F1
#
_cell.length_a   1.000
_cell.length_b   1.000
_cell.length_c   1.000
_cell.angle_alpha   90.00
_cell.angle_beta   90.00
_cell.angle_gamma   90.00
#
_symmetry.space_group_name_H-M   'P 1'
#
loop_
_entity.id
_entity.type
_entity.pdbx_description
1 polymer ?
#
loop_
_entity_poly.entity_id
_entity_poly.type
_entity_poly.pdbx_seq_one_letter_code
_entity_poly.pdbx_strand_id
1 'polypeptide(L)'
;MIKKKIAKEPNELTEEVNVRITGKLRRFVEEQASPNGLYESASEYVRDLIRRDYQRQEERNWSWLMNQLRPGMNADESKFVSLDAEEIIKAAKIEKARKAS
;
A
#
# COMPACT_ATOMS: atom_id res chain seq x y z
N MET A 1 -14.03 17.98 49.40
CA MET A 1 -12.94 17.37 48.60
C MET A 1 -13.46 17.01 47.23
N ILE A 2 -13.15 17.83 46.21
CA ILE A 2 -13.62 17.64 44.84
C ILE A 2 -12.62 16.73 44.12
N LYS A 3 -13.03 15.53 43.70
CA LYS A 3 -12.19 14.63 42.90
C LYS A 3 -12.04 15.24 41.51
N LYS A 4 -10.88 15.82 41.22
CA LYS A 4 -10.50 16.32 39.89
C LYS A 4 -10.36 15.11 38.96
N LYS A 5 -11.27 14.98 37.99
CA LYS A 5 -11.17 14.03 36.88
C LYS A 5 -9.95 14.46 36.06
N ILE A 6 -8.89 13.67 36.08
CA ILE A 6 -7.70 13.92 35.26
C ILE A 6 -8.12 13.63 33.82
N ALA A 7 -8.39 14.68 33.05
CA ALA A 7 -8.50 14.58 31.60
C ALA A 7 -7.11 14.18 31.08
N LYS A 8 -7.01 13.05 30.37
CA LYS A 8 -5.80 12.71 29.61
C LYS A 8 -5.60 13.79 28.56
N GLU A 9 -4.41 14.38 28.54
CA GLU A 9 -3.98 15.30 27.48
C GLU A 9 -4.06 14.61 26.11
N PRO A 10 -4.34 15.35 25.01
CA PRO A 10 -4.38 14.77 23.67
C PRO A 10 -2.97 14.36 23.26
N ASN A 11 -2.69 13.06 23.28
CA ASN A 11 -1.46 12.50 22.71
C ASN A 11 -1.65 12.42 21.18
N GLU A 12 -1.21 13.44 20.46
CA GLU A 12 -1.22 13.42 18.99
C GLU A 12 -0.17 12.40 18.46
N LEU A 13 -0.64 11.56 17.52
CA LEU A 13 0.07 10.60 16.64
C LEU A 13 0.18 9.12 17.06
N THR A 14 -0.61 8.62 18.01
CA THR A 14 -0.79 7.15 18.17
C THR A 14 -2.25 6.77 18.22
N GLU A 15 -2.73 6.11 17.17
CA GLU A 15 -4.05 5.47 17.15
C GLU A 15 -3.94 4.00 17.59
N GLU A 16 -4.85 3.56 18.45
CA GLU A 16 -4.91 2.17 18.90
C GLU A 16 -5.79 1.34 17.97
N VAL A 17 -5.24 0.24 17.45
CA VAL A 17 -5.97 -0.71 16.59
C VAL A 17 -6.09 -2.05 17.31
N ASN A 18 -7.33 -2.49 17.52
CA ASN A 18 -7.64 -3.76 18.17
C ASN A 18 -7.98 -4.83 17.12
N VAL A 19 -7.19 -5.91 17.05
CA VAL A 19 -7.35 -6.99 16.06
C VAL A 19 -7.53 -8.34 16.75
N ARG A 20 -8.51 -9.14 16.31
CA ARG A 20 -8.67 -10.53 16.78
C ARG A 20 -7.90 -11.48 15.88
N ILE A 21 -6.92 -12.18 16.46
CA ILE A 21 -6.13 -13.23 15.80
C ILE A 21 -6.42 -14.56 16.51
N THR A 22 -6.72 -15.61 15.76
CA THR A 22 -7.14 -16.91 16.31
C THR A 22 -6.30 -18.08 15.76
N GLY A 23 -6.42 -19.25 16.41
CA GLY A 23 -5.86 -20.50 15.91
C GLY A 23 -4.33 -20.50 15.79
N LYS A 24 -3.82 -21.03 14.68
CA LYS A 24 -2.38 -21.17 14.44
C LYS A 24 -1.66 -19.81 14.39
N LEU A 25 -2.32 -18.77 13.86
CA LEU A 25 -1.73 -17.43 13.78
C LEU A 25 -1.54 -16.80 15.16
N ARG A 26 -2.48 -17.03 16.09
CA ARG A 26 -2.33 -16.56 17.47
C ARG A 26 -1.08 -17.15 18.12
N ARG A 27 -0.92 -18.48 18.04
CA ARG A 27 0.25 -19.18 18.60
C ARG A 27 1.56 -18.68 17.99
N PHE A 28 1.56 -18.47 16.67
CA PHE A 28 2.74 -17.96 15.98
C PHE A 28 3.12 -16.54 16.45
N VAL A 29 2.15 -15.62 16.59
CA VAL A 29 2.42 -14.28 17.14
C VAL A 29 2.94 -14.36 18.59
N GLU A 30 2.38 -15.25 19.40
CA GLU A 30 2.82 -15.46 20.78
C GLU A 30 4.25 -16.01 20.86
N GLU A 31 4.64 -16.91 19.96
CA GLU A 31 6.01 -17.43 19.85
C GLU A 31 7.00 -16.33 19.46
N GLN A 32 6.64 -15.47 18.49
CA GLN A 32 7.47 -14.35 18.05
C GLN A 32 7.69 -13.31 19.15
N ALA A 33 6.73 -13.15 20.06
CA ALA A 33 6.76 -12.22 21.19
C ALA A 33 7.07 -12.91 22.54
N SER A 34 7.55 -14.15 22.50
CA SER A 34 7.94 -14.89 23.71
C SER A 34 9.27 -14.36 24.27
N PRO A 35 9.66 -14.72 25.51
CA PRO A 35 10.96 -14.32 26.06
C PRO A 35 12.18 -14.75 25.22
N ASN A 36 12.02 -15.79 24.40
CA ASN A 36 13.03 -16.26 23.44
C ASN A 36 12.73 -15.83 22.00
N GLY A 37 11.69 -15.02 21.81
CA GLY A 37 11.24 -14.49 20.52
C GLY A 37 12.08 -13.30 20.08
N LEU A 38 11.86 -12.88 18.83
CA LEU A 38 12.59 -11.76 18.22
C LEU A 38 12.02 -10.38 18.57
N TYR A 39 10.81 -10.34 19.15
CA TYR A 39 10.08 -9.10 19.41
C TYR A 39 9.69 -9.03 20.88
N GLU A 40 9.65 -7.81 21.43
CA GLU A 40 9.28 -7.56 22.83
C GLU A 40 7.78 -7.72 23.06
N SER A 41 6.96 -7.53 22.02
CA SER A 41 5.50 -7.67 22.11
C SER A 41 4.84 -8.09 20.81
N ALA A 42 3.63 -8.64 20.93
CA ALA A 42 2.78 -8.94 19.79
C ALA A 42 2.48 -7.69 18.93
N SER A 43 2.26 -6.54 19.57
CA SER A 43 2.02 -5.27 18.88
C SER A 43 3.24 -4.78 18.11
N GLU A 44 4.46 -5.04 18.59
CA GLU A 44 5.68 -4.77 17.84
C GLU A 44 5.79 -5.65 16.60
N TYR A 45 5.60 -6.95 16.77
CA TYR A 45 5.63 -7.89 15.64
C TYR A 45 4.60 -7.54 14.57
N VAL A 46 3.36 -7.24 14.98
CA VAL A 46 2.29 -6.85 14.05
C VAL A 46 2.62 -5.54 13.32
N ARG A 47 3.18 -4.53 14.01
CA ARG A 47 3.62 -3.28 13.37
C ARG A 47 4.71 -3.53 12.33
N ASP A 48 5.66 -4.40 12.62
CA ASP A 48 6.72 -4.75 11.67
C ASP A 48 6.16 -5.52 10.46
N LEU A 49 5.24 -6.47 10.68
CA LEU A 49 4.54 -7.18 9.60
C LEU A 49 3.80 -6.21 8.67
N ILE A 50 3.05 -5.26 9.22
CA ILE A 50 2.31 -4.26 8.45
C ILE A 50 3.28 -3.38 7.66
N ARG A 51 4.39 -2.94 8.27
CA ARG A 51 5.40 -2.13 7.59
C ARG A 51 6.00 -2.85 6.39
N ARG A 52 6.38 -4.12 6.57
CA ARG A 52 6.91 -4.96 5.48
C ARG A 52 5.87 -5.18 4.40
N ASP A 53 4.60 -5.37 4.77
CA ASP A 53 3.54 -5.54 3.78
C ASP A 53 3.31 -4.27 2.96
N TYR A 54 3.24 -3.13 3.63
CA TYR A 54 3.15 -1.82 2.99
C TYR A 54 4.31 -1.57 2.03
N GLN A 55 5.56 -1.81 2.46
CA GLN A 55 6.75 -1.67 1.60
C GLN A 55 6.67 -2.56 0.37
N ARG A 56 6.28 -3.83 0.52
CA ARG A 56 6.09 -4.73 -0.63
C ARG A 56 5.00 -4.25 -1.58
N GLN A 57 3.93 -3.63 -1.08
CA GLN A 57 2.89 -3.04 -1.93
C GLN A 57 3.44 -1.85 -2.72
N GLU A 58 4.16 -0.94 -2.08
CA GLU A 58 4.75 0.23 -2.72
C GLU A 58 5.80 -0.16 -3.77
N GLU A 59 6.67 -1.12 -3.45
CA GLU A 59 7.66 -1.66 -4.40
C GLU A 59 7.00 -2.29 -5.63
N ARG A 60 5.90 -3.02 -5.45
CA ARG A 60 5.12 -3.58 -6.57
C ARG A 60 4.50 -2.48 -7.42
N ASN A 61 3.90 -1.46 -6.80
CA ASN A 61 3.29 -0.34 -7.51
C ASN A 61 4.33 0.43 -8.33
N TRP A 62 5.48 0.72 -7.72
CA TRP A 62 6.59 1.39 -8.37
C TRP A 62 7.17 0.57 -9.52
N SER A 63 7.41 -0.71 -9.29
CA SER A 63 7.93 -1.64 -10.31
C SER A 63 6.96 -1.77 -11.48
N TRP A 64 5.66 -1.85 -11.21
CA TRP A 64 4.64 -1.87 -12.24
C TRP A 64 4.67 -0.60 -13.10
N LEU A 65 4.68 0.58 -12.46
CA LEU A 65 4.73 1.88 -13.17
C LEU A 65 5.98 1.98 -14.05
N MET A 66 7.15 1.66 -13.48
CA MET A 66 8.40 1.71 -14.22
C MET A 66 8.41 0.74 -15.40
N ASN A 67 7.84 -0.46 -15.25
CA ASN A 67 7.71 -1.40 -16.36
C ASN A 67 6.76 -0.89 -17.46
N GLN A 68 5.70 -0.14 -17.11
CA GLN A 68 4.82 0.49 -18.12
C GLN A 68 5.52 1.62 -18.87
N LEU A 69 6.34 2.41 -18.19
CA LEU A 69 7.01 3.57 -18.80
C LEU A 69 8.27 3.19 -19.60
N ARG A 70 8.99 2.14 -19.17
CA ARG A 70 10.29 1.74 -19.73
C ARG A 70 10.31 1.58 -21.26
N PRO A 71 9.30 0.99 -21.94
CA PRO A 71 9.31 0.90 -23.40
C PRO A 71 9.34 2.26 -24.08
N GLY A 72 8.57 3.22 -23.58
CA GLY A 72 8.55 4.59 -24.11
C GLY A 72 9.83 5.34 -23.78
N MET A 73 10.32 5.22 -22.53
CA MET A 73 11.56 5.89 -22.11
C MET A 73 12.80 5.42 -22.89
N ASN A 74 12.81 4.16 -23.33
CA ASN A 74 13.92 3.58 -24.09
C ASN A 74 13.70 3.64 -25.62
N ALA A 75 12.56 4.20 -26.08
CA ALA A 75 12.29 4.32 -27.50
C ALA A 75 13.14 5.43 -28.12
N ASP A 76 13.55 5.23 -29.37
CA ASP A 76 14.19 6.29 -30.16
C ASP A 76 13.21 7.44 -30.41
N GLU A 77 13.71 8.68 -30.48
CA GLU A 77 12.89 9.86 -30.71
C GLU A 77 12.09 9.77 -32.02
N SER A 78 12.64 9.07 -33.03
CA SER A 78 11.96 8.82 -34.31
C SER A 78 10.68 7.98 -34.18
N LYS A 79 10.43 7.34 -33.04
CA LYS A 79 9.21 6.56 -32.77
C LYS A 79 8.05 7.43 -32.28
N PHE A 80 8.33 8.67 -31.90
CA PHE A 80 7.31 9.61 -31.44
C PHE A 80 6.74 10.41 -32.61
N VAL A 81 5.46 10.75 -32.51
CA VAL A 81 4.72 11.52 -33.51
C VAL A 81 4.09 12.75 -32.85
N SER A 82 3.77 13.77 -33.65
CA SER A 82 3.06 14.94 -33.16
C SER A 82 1.70 14.55 -32.56
N LEU A 83 1.36 15.15 -31.43
CA LEU A 83 0.13 14.86 -30.70
C LEU A 83 -1.00 15.78 -31.17
N ASP A 84 -2.05 15.21 -31.77
CA ASP A 84 -3.35 15.87 -31.94
C ASP A 84 -4.40 15.16 -31.05
N ALA A 85 -4.86 15.87 -30.02
CA ALA A 85 -5.80 15.33 -29.05
C ALA A 85 -7.19 15.04 -29.65
N GLU A 86 -7.65 15.85 -30.61
CA GLU A 86 -8.97 15.68 -31.21
C GLU A 86 -9.03 14.41 -32.07
N GLU A 87 -7.98 14.20 -32.87
CA GLU A 87 -7.83 13.00 -33.70
C GLU A 87 -7.80 11.73 -32.84
N ILE A 88 -7.01 11.73 -31.76
CA ILE A 88 -6.89 10.60 -30.83
C ILE A 88 -8.24 10.25 -30.19
N ILE A 89 -8.97 11.26 -29.70
CA ILE A 89 -10.29 11.05 -29.07
C ILE A 89 -11.28 10.47 -30.10
N LYS A 90 -11.27 10.98 -31.33
CA LYS A 90 -12.13 10.48 -32.40
C LYS A 90 -11.84 9.02 -32.73
N ALA A 91 -10.56 8.66 -32.88
CA ALA A 91 -10.14 7.29 -33.15
C ALA A 91 -10.55 6.32 -32.02
N ALA A 92 -10.36 6.71 -30.75
CA ALA A 92 -10.74 5.90 -29.60
C ALA A 92 -12.25 5.63 -29.53
N LYS A 93 -13.09 6.62 -29.88
CA LYS A 93 -14.56 6.44 -29.94
C LYS A 93 -14.98 5.43 -31.00
N ILE A 94 -14.35 5.48 -32.17
CA ILE A 94 -14.62 4.54 -33.27
C ILE A 94 -14.26 3.11 -32.84
N GLU A 95 -13.10 2.92 -32.23
CA GLU A 95 -12.67 1.59 -31.77
C GLU A 95 -13.59 1.02 -30.68
N LYS A 96 -14.06 1.86 -29.75
CA LYS A 96 -15.03 1.44 -28.74
C LYS A 96 -16.34 0.96 -29.37
N ALA A 97 -16.85 1.66 -30.38
CA ALA A 97 -18.07 1.27 -31.10
C ALA A 97 -17.88 -0.06 -31.85
N ARG A 98 -16.69 -0.29 -32.44
CA ARG A 98 -16.36 -1.53 -33.16
C ARG A 98 -16.31 -2.75 -32.24
N LYS A 99 -15.76 -2.63 -31.03
CA LYS A 99 -15.69 -3.73 -30.05
C LYS A 99 -17.03 -4.09 -29.41
N ALA A 100 -18.02 -3.20 -29.53
CA ALA A 100 -19.36 -3.39 -28.97
C ALA A 100 -20.35 -4.04 -29.95
N SER A 101 -19.93 -4.24 -31.20
CA SER A 101 -20.67 -4.93 -32.27
C SER A 101 -20.16 -6.36 -32.46
#